data_AF-A0A2T4S6Q4-F1
#
_entry.id   AF-A0A2T4S6Q4-F1
#
_cell.length_a   1.000
_cell.length_b   1.000
_cell.length_c   1.000
_cell.angle_alpha   90.00
_cell.angle_beta   90.00
_cell.angle_gamma   90.00
#
_symmetry.space_group_name_H-M   'P 1'
#
loop_
_entity.id
_entity.type
_entity.pdbx_description
1 polymer ?
#
loop_
_entity_poly.entity_id
_entity_poly.type
_entity_poly.pdbx_seq_one_letter_code
_entity_poly.pdbx_strand_id
1 'polypeptide(L)' 'MKDVSVKMDNITKEYRIYRNNKERIKDALIPNHKNKTFYALKDVSMTAYKGDIIGLVGINGSGKSTLSNIIGGSLSNTAG' A
#
# COMPACT_ATOMS: atom_id res chain seq x y z
N MET A 1 -11.43 -25.09 12.64
CA MET A 1 -10.56 -23.92 12.38
C MET A 1 -11.28 -23.06 11.34
N LYS A 2 -11.34 -21.73 11.51
CA LYS A 2 -11.96 -20.87 10.49
C LYS A 2 -11.06 -20.83 9.25
N ASP A 3 -11.65 -20.99 8.07
CA ASP A 3 -10.94 -21.00 6.77
C ASP A 3 -10.54 -19.57 6.40
N VAL A 4 -9.24 -19.28 6.34
CA VAL A 4 -8.71 -17.93 6.06
C VAL A 4 -8.71 -17.70 4.56
N SER A 5 -9.42 -16.66 4.11
CA SER A 5 -9.52 -16.29 2.69
C SER A 5 -8.56 -15.17 2.31
N VAL A 6 -8.34 -14.21 3.22
CA VAL A 6 -7.40 -13.10 3.03
C VAL A 6 -6.62 -12.91 4.32
N LYS A 7 -5.30 -12.83 4.23
CA LYS A 7 -4.44 -12.45 5.35
C LYS A 7 -3.46 -11.37 4.90
N MET A 8 -3.40 -10.29 5.66
CA MET A 8 -2.50 -9.16 5.45
C MET A 8 -1.83 -8.88 6.79
N ASP A 9 -0.51 -8.94 6.81
CA ASP A 9 0.30 -8.67 8.00
C ASP A 9 1.22 -7.48 7.68
N ASN A 10 1.04 -6.37 8.41
CA ASN A 10 1.90 -5.19 8.38
C ASN A 10 2.07 -4.55 6.98
N ILE A 11 1.03 -4.65 6.14
CA ILE A 11 1.10 -4.20 4.75
C ILE A 11 1.28 -2.69 4.69
N THR A 12 2.33 -2.27 4.01
CA THR A 12 2.67 -0.86 3.79
C THR A 12 2.76 -0.59 2.29
N LYS A 13 2.16 0.52 1.85
CA LYS A 13 2.28 1.02 0.48
C LYS A 13 2.76 2.46 0.51
N GLU A 14 3.96 2.66 0.00
CA GLU A 14 4.63 3.95 -0.07
C GLU A 14 4.84 4.35 -1.54
N TYR A 15 4.53 5.60 -1.85
CA TYR A 15 4.79 6.22 -3.14
C TYR A 15 5.86 7.29 -3.00
N ARG A 16 6.84 7.27 -3.91
CA ARG A 16 7.82 8.36 -4.04
C ARG A 16 7.20 9.50 -4.83
N ILE A 17 7.31 10.72 -4.31
CA ILE A 17 6.80 11.92 -4.96
C ILE A 17 7.97 12.65 -5.60
N TYR A 18 7.86 12.89 -6.91
CA TYR A 18 8.83 13.67 -7.67
C TYR A 18 8.14 14.89 -8.26
N ARG A 19 8.75 16.07 -8.15
CA ARG A 19 8.27 17.31 -8.75
C ARG A 19 8.60 17.38 -10.24
N ASN A 20 9.66 16.70 -10.67
CA ASN A 20 10.12 16.69 -12.05
C ASN A 20 10.99 15.47 -12.37
N ASN A 21 11.25 15.24 -13.66
CA ASN A 21 12.07 14.12 -14.13
C ASN A 21 13.52 14.17 -13.63
N LYS A 22 14.09 15.38 -13.40
CA LYS A 22 15.45 15.51 -12.88
C LYS A 22 15.57 14.94 -11.47
N GLU A 23 14.57 15.18 -10.60
CA GLU A 23 14.52 14.63 -9.24
C GLU A 23 14.39 13.11 -9.24
N ARG A 24 13.55 12.56 -10.14
CA ARG A 24 13.44 11.10 -10.33
C ARG A 24 14.76 10.45 -10.77
N ILE A 25 15.48 11.07 -11.72
CA ILE A 25 16.79 10.56 -12.17
C ILE A 25 17.82 10.65 -11.05
N LYS A 26 17.82 11.76 -10.28
CA LYS A 26 18.69 11.90 -9.11
C LYS A 26 18.45 10.80 -8.07
N ASP A 27 17.19 10.47 -7.78
CA ASP A 27 16.83 9.38 -6.86
C ASP A 27 17.35 8.00 -7.32
N ALA A 28 17.36 7.77 -8.64
CA ALA A 28 17.81 6.50 -9.20
C ALA A 28 19.35 6.36 -9.22
N LEU A 29 20.08 7.46 -9.35
CA LEU A 29 21.54 7.44 -9.55
C LEU A 29 22.34 7.82 -8.29
N ILE A 30 21.77 8.60 -7.38
CA ILE A 30 22.46 9.11 -6.20
C ILE A 30 22.02 8.30 -4.98
N PRO A 31 22.90 7.44 -4.42
CA PRO A 31 22.57 6.73 -3.19
C PRO A 31 22.29 7.73 -2.06
N ASN A 32 21.33 7.39 -1.19
CA ASN A 32 20.87 8.21 -0.06
C ASN A 32 20.21 9.56 -0.43
N HIS A 33 19.74 9.76 -1.67
CA HIS A 33 18.92 10.92 -1.98
C HIS A 33 17.55 10.80 -1.28
N LYS A 34 17.31 11.65 -0.27
CA LYS A 34 16.04 11.64 0.47
C LYS A 34 14.95 12.36 -0.32
N ASN A 35 14.13 11.60 -1.03
CA ASN A 35 12.92 12.11 -1.67
C ASN A 35 11.72 12.11 -0.72
N LYS A 36 10.78 13.01 -0.99
CA LYS A 36 9.51 13.02 -0.26
C LYS A 36 8.73 11.76 -0.62
N THR A 37 8.27 11.05 0.39
CA THR A 37 7.42 9.89 0.22
C THR A 37 6.06 10.09 0.86
N PHE A 38 5.09 9.33 0.36
CA PHE A 38 3.71 9.35 0.82
C PHE A 38 3.25 7.92 1.10
N TYR A 39 2.76 7.71 2.31
CA TYR A 39 2.14 6.45 2.71
C TYR A 39 0.68 6.44 2.29
N ALA A 40 0.36 5.60 1.30
CA ALA A 40 -1.02 5.29 0.96
C ALA A 40 -1.61 4.25 1.92
N LEU A 41 -0.77 3.33 2.41
CA LEU A 41 -1.07 2.43 3.52
C LEU A 41 0.16 2.39 4.42
N LYS A 42 -0.06 2.37 5.73
CA LYS A 42 1.01 2.31 6.73
C LYS A 42 0.65 1.26 7.76
N ASP A 43 1.38 0.15 7.73
CA ASP A 43 1.28 -0.93 8.73
C ASP A 43 -0.15 -1.46 8.92
N VAL A 44 -0.80 -1.85 7.81
CA VAL A 44 -2.18 -2.34 7.82
C VAL A 44 -2.20 -3.87 7.92
N SER A 45 -2.82 -4.37 8.98
CA SER A 45 -3.03 -5.80 9.21
C SER A 45 -4.51 -6.13 9.26
N MET A 46 -4.92 -7.18 8.55
CA MET A 46 -6.28 -7.72 8.61
C MET A 46 -6.32 -9.19 8.24
N THR A 47 -7.32 -9.90 8.75
CA THR A 47 -7.63 -11.27 8.36
C THR A 47 -9.12 -11.36 8.05
N ALA A 48 -9.45 -11.88 6.87
CA ALA A 48 -10.80 -12.22 6.46
C ALA A 48 -10.92 -13.73 6.34
N TYR A 49 -12.09 -14.24 6.72
CA TYR A 49 -12.43 -15.65 6.63
C TYR A 49 -13.41 -15.91 5.49
N LYS A 50 -13.51 -17.17 5.08
CA LYS A 50 -14.47 -17.58 4.06
C LYS A 50 -15.90 -17.26 4.50
N GLY A 51 -16.62 -16.50 3.67
CA GLY A 51 -18.00 -16.08 3.91
C GLY A 51 -18.14 -14.69 4.54
N ASP A 52 -17.05 -14.05 4.97
CA ASP A 52 -17.10 -12.68 5.51
C ASP A 52 -17.50 -11.67 4.42
N ILE A 53 -18.35 -10.71 4.80
CA ILE A 53 -18.65 -9.51 4.01
C ILE A 53 -18.00 -8.33 4.73
N ILE A 54 -16.96 -7.74 4.12
CA ILE A 54 -16.19 -6.65 4.72
C ILE A 54 -16.47 -5.35 3.96
N GLY A 55 -16.96 -4.34 4.68
CA GLY A 55 -17.12 -2.99 4.16
C GLY A 55 -15.85 -2.15 4.37
N LEU A 56 -15.27 -1.62 3.29
CA LEU A 56 -14.12 -0.71 3.36
C LEU A 56 -14.57 0.75 3.24
N VAL A 57 -14.57 1.47 4.36
CA VAL A 57 -15.09 2.85 4.46
C VAL A 57 -14.00 3.84 4.90
N GLY A 58 -14.20 5.13 4.59
CA GLY A 58 -13.24 6.20 4.90
C GLY A 58 -13.29 7.34 3.88
N ILE A 59 -12.68 8.49 4.20
CA ILE A 59 -12.66 9.68 3.33
C ILE A 59 -11.83 9.47 2.05
N ASN A 60 -11.99 10.35 1.07
CA ASN A 60 -11.14 10.33 -0.13
C ASN A 60 -9.66 10.52 0.24
N GLY A 61 -8.79 9.73 -0.37
CA GLY A 61 -7.36 9.72 -0.06
C GLY A 61 -6.94 8.82 1.12
N SER A 62 -7.88 8.16 1.82
CA SER A 62 -7.56 7.31 2.99
C SER A 62 -6.93 5.94 2.67
N GLY A 63 -6.62 5.64 1.40
CA GLY A 63 -5.99 4.38 0.99
C GLY A 63 -6.93 3.23 0.60
N LYS A 64 -8.26 3.44 0.57
CA LYS A 64 -9.24 2.38 0.28
C LYS A 64 -9.00 1.64 -1.04
N SER A 65 -8.90 2.39 -2.14
CA SER A 65 -8.65 1.80 -3.47
C SER A 65 -7.28 1.11 -3.53
N THR A 66 -6.29 1.66 -2.83
CA THR A 66 -4.96 1.04 -2.70
C THR A 66 -5.06 -0.31 -2.00
N LEU A 67 -5.78 -0.39 -0.87
CA LEU A 67 -5.99 -1.64 -0.13
C LEU A 67 -6.77 -2.66 -0.97
N SER A 68 -7.85 -2.24 -1.62
CA SER A 68 -8.65 -3.10 -2.50
C SER A 68 -7.83 -3.65 -3.67
N ASN A 69 -6.96 -2.84 -4.28
CA ASN A 69 -6.10 -3.28 -5.37
C ASN A 69 -5.02 -4.26 -4.92
N ILE A 70 -4.50 -4.11 -3.70
CA ILE A 70 -3.56 -5.07 -3.10
C ILE A 70 -4.25 -6.39 -2.83
N ILE A 71 -5.44 -6.38 -2.22
CA ILE A 71 -6.25 -7.59 -1.97
C ILE A 71 -6.58 -8.29 -3.30
N GLY A 72 -6.93 -7.53 -4.34
CA GLY A 72 -7.23 -8.04 -5.68
C GLY A 72 -6.00 -8.45 -6.51
N GLY A 73 -4.78 -8.28 -5.99
CA GLY A 73 -3.55 -8.65 -6.67
C GLY A 73 -3.13 -7.75 -7.85
N SER A 74 -3.84 -6.64 -8.10
CA SER A 74 -3.49 -5.70 -9.18
C SER A 74 -2.39 -4.72 -8.80
N LEU A 75 -2.06 -4.63 -7.51
CA LEU A 75 -1.02 -3.76 -6.98
C LEU A 75 -0.19 -4.50 -5.94
N SER A 76 1.13 -4.44 -6.04
CA SER A 76 2.04 -4.91 -4.99
C SER A 76 2.16 -3.90 -3.85
N ASN A 77 2.36 -4.40 -2.64
CA ASN A 77 2.78 -3.60 -1.48
C ASN A 77 4.27 -3.20 -1.58
N THR A 78 4.67 -2.21 -0.77
CA THR A 78 6.07 -1.80 -0.65
C THR A 78 6.80 -2.61 0.43
N ALA A 79 6.10 -2.98 1.50
CA ALA A 79 6.60 -3.85 2.57
C ALA A 79 5.44 -4.64 3.21
N GLY A 80 5.79 -5.72 3.90
CA GLY A 80 4.86 -6.71 4.46
C GLY A 80 4.79 -7.99 3.65
#